data_AF-A0A520HTM8-F1
#
_entry.id   AF-A0A520HTM8-F1
#
_cell.length_a   1.000
_cell.length_b   1.000
_cell.length_c   1.000
_cell.angle_alpha   90.00
_cell.angle_beta   90.00
_cell.angle_gamma   90.00
#
_symmetry.space_group_name_H-M   'P 1'
#
loop_
_entity.id
_entity.type
_entity.pdbx_description
1 polymer ?
#
loop_
_entity_poly.entity_id
_entity_poly.type
_entity_poly.pdbx_seq_one_letter_code
_entity_poly.pdbx_strand_id
1 'polypeptide(L)'
;ARWTSAAWALEGAGAFWVGMRQARWMPRLFGLALQVVATLLYLGTLDDNVAALPFANPAFVGAILVALGWFATAWFARETIARETIAPGETRLARAYARGEAVIATPAFLTGFAAWWIGWLMEATRLYPAVERSLSPVPVFSTNVQILLAMLAYLVSAAAFQTIARRRDWPVAAWPARVSVGALWIGFVAQADRGGTVLSSPGCFLWIVALAVHGWMLFRSDRDDVETLGTRAVASASHVAGVWLAVVLLADMLWYGIDRAALWSTAWNEVTFLAGAVAVLAGLTLWAGPALRGEQAATRWPLDRHALHYAWTAAVPIALGIFSGAIAIALFSSGDTAPLPFVPVLNPVDVMVALAAGVLLLWRRAVLAADAVPAGAALLASKRIWLPIAALGFVAANGAWLRTAHHLAGVAWEADTLLGNALVETGIAILWTVIALTLMVVAHRRATRSLWLAGASLLGATVVKLLMVDLYATGGGARIIAFIAVGMLMLLVGYLAPLPPKVTSDDTKRGAVA
;
A
#
# COMPACT_ATOMS: atom_id res chain seq x y z
N ALA A 1 -7.24 42.12 -14.76
CA ALA A 1 -7.05 41.36 -13.51
C ALA A 1 -5.81 40.45 -13.55
N ARG A 2 -5.69 39.50 -14.50
CA ARG A 2 -4.54 38.57 -14.57
C ARG A 2 -3.17 39.28 -14.72
N TRP A 3 -3.03 40.19 -15.69
CA TRP A 3 -1.80 40.95 -15.89
C TRP A 3 -1.42 41.87 -14.72
N THR A 4 -2.40 42.54 -14.12
CA THR A 4 -2.19 43.41 -12.96
C THR A 4 -1.74 42.61 -11.74
N SER A 5 -2.32 41.42 -11.51
CA SER A 5 -1.87 40.54 -10.43
C SER A 5 -0.43 40.06 -10.62
N ALA A 6 -0.05 39.71 -11.85
CA ALA A 6 1.30 39.25 -12.17
C ALA A 6 2.36 40.36 -11.96
N ALA A 7 2.05 41.59 -12.38
CA ALA A 7 2.92 42.75 -12.15
C ALA A 7 3.11 43.01 -10.65
N TRP A 8 2.02 43.02 -9.87
CA TRP A 8 2.07 43.24 -8.42
C TRP A 8 2.87 42.15 -7.67
N ALA A 9 2.84 40.90 -8.13
CA ALA A 9 3.63 39.85 -7.52
C ALA A 9 5.15 40.10 -7.64
N LEU A 10 5.59 40.59 -8.80
CA LEU A 10 6.99 40.95 -9.06
C LEU A 10 7.38 42.25 -8.35
N GLU A 11 6.50 43.26 -8.37
CA GLU A 11 6.71 44.51 -7.62
C GLU A 11 6.81 44.24 -6.11
N GLY A 12 5.99 43.33 -5.58
CA GLY A 12 6.06 42.90 -4.18
C GLY A 12 7.39 42.21 -3.85
N ALA A 13 7.92 41.38 -4.74
CA ALA A 13 9.25 40.78 -4.59
C ALA A 13 10.35 41.86 -4.58
N GLY A 14 10.23 42.85 -5.48
CA GLY A 14 11.13 43.99 -5.56
C GLY A 14 11.11 44.84 -4.30
N ALA A 15 9.92 45.17 -3.78
CA ALA A 15 9.76 45.91 -2.53
C ALA A 15 10.35 45.15 -1.34
N PHE A 16 10.18 43.83 -1.29
CA PHE A 16 10.80 42.97 -0.29
C PHE A 16 12.33 43.03 -0.36
N TRP A 17 12.90 42.89 -1.56
CA TRP A 17 14.34 42.98 -1.78
C TRP A 17 14.93 44.35 -1.42
N VAL A 18 14.27 45.44 -1.82
CA VAL A 18 14.69 46.81 -1.44
C VAL A 18 14.63 46.99 0.07
N GLY A 19 13.56 46.53 0.73
CA GLY A 19 13.45 46.58 2.19
C GLY A 19 14.54 45.77 2.91
N MET A 20 14.96 44.65 2.33
CA MET A 20 16.11 43.89 2.81
C MET A 20 17.41 44.69 2.69
N ARG A 21 17.69 45.26 1.51
CA ARG A 21 18.89 46.08 1.25
C ARG A 21 18.96 47.33 2.13
N GLN A 22 17.82 47.94 2.42
CA GLN A 22 17.72 49.16 3.22
C GLN A 22 17.61 48.90 4.73
N ALA A 23 17.66 47.64 5.20
CA ALA A 23 17.49 47.30 6.61
C ALA A 23 16.16 47.81 7.22
N ARG A 24 15.09 47.94 6.41
CA ARG A 24 13.77 48.44 6.85
C ARG A 24 12.70 47.36 6.77
N TRP A 25 11.98 47.13 7.88
CA TRP A 25 10.94 46.09 7.94
C TRP A 25 9.63 46.47 7.21
N MET A 26 9.28 47.75 7.13
CA MET A 26 8.00 48.20 6.53
C MET A 26 7.91 47.89 5.02
N PRO A 27 8.92 48.20 4.17
CA PRO A 27 8.87 47.84 2.75
C PRO A 27 8.84 46.33 2.52
N ARG A 28 9.45 45.55 3.43
CA ARG A 28 9.40 44.08 3.36
C ARG A 28 8.01 43.56 3.67
N LEU A 29 7.37 44.04 4.74
CA LEU A 29 5.99 43.69 5.06
C LEU A 29 5.04 44.10 3.94
N PHE A 30 5.19 45.30 3.39
CA PHE A 30 4.41 45.77 2.26
C PHE A 30 4.59 44.86 1.04
N GLY A 31 5.83 44.51 0.70
CA GLY A 31 6.12 43.58 -0.41
C GLY A 31 5.45 42.22 -0.23
N LEU A 32 5.51 41.64 0.96
CA LEU A 32 4.81 40.38 1.28
C LEU A 32 3.29 40.52 1.17
N ALA A 33 2.71 41.59 1.72
CA ALA A 33 1.27 41.84 1.64
C ALA A 33 0.82 42.00 0.17
N LEU A 34 1.59 42.71 -0.64
CA LEU A 34 1.32 42.87 -2.07
C LEU A 34 1.37 41.54 -2.82
N GLN A 35 2.33 40.67 -2.51
CA GLN A 35 2.40 39.31 -3.09
C GLN A 35 1.21 38.44 -2.69
N VAL A 36 0.75 38.51 -1.44
CA VAL A 36 -0.47 37.81 -0.98
C VAL A 36 -1.68 38.30 -1.76
N VAL A 37 -1.88 39.61 -1.86
CA VAL A 37 -3.00 40.21 -2.62
C VAL A 37 -2.92 39.81 -4.09
N ALA A 38 -1.74 39.90 -4.71
CA ALA A 38 -1.52 39.47 -6.08
C ALA A 38 -1.90 37.99 -6.29
N THR A 39 -1.50 37.12 -5.36
CA THR A 39 -1.82 35.69 -5.42
C THR A 39 -3.31 35.44 -5.30
N LEU A 40 -3.99 36.08 -4.34
CA LEU A 40 -5.44 35.95 -4.15
C LEU A 40 -6.22 36.48 -5.35
N LEU A 41 -5.81 37.61 -5.92
CA LEU A 41 -6.40 38.16 -7.14
C LEU A 41 -6.21 37.21 -8.33
N TYR A 42 -5.03 36.60 -8.47
CA TYR A 42 -4.80 35.61 -9.52
C TYR A 42 -5.69 34.38 -9.33
N LEU A 43 -5.77 33.83 -8.11
CA LEU A 43 -6.63 32.69 -7.79
C LEU A 43 -8.11 32.99 -8.07
N GLY A 44 -8.57 34.21 -7.78
CA GLY A 44 -9.92 34.67 -8.11
C GLY A 44 -10.20 34.87 -9.61
N THR A 45 -9.19 34.68 -10.47
CA THR A 45 -9.33 34.72 -11.93
C THR A 45 -9.12 33.35 -12.57
N LEU A 46 -9.09 32.26 -11.79
CA LEU A 46 -9.00 30.90 -12.31
C LEU A 46 -10.36 30.51 -12.90
N ASP A 47 -10.41 30.52 -14.23
CA ASP A 47 -11.54 30.08 -15.05
C ASP A 47 -11.01 29.16 -16.16
N ASP A 48 -11.91 28.61 -16.97
CA ASP A 48 -11.56 27.83 -18.17
C ASP A 48 -10.47 28.53 -19.01
N ASN A 49 -9.34 27.84 -19.18
CA ASN A 49 -8.18 28.37 -19.90
C ASN A 49 -8.34 28.18 -21.42
N VAL A 50 -9.17 29.02 -22.04
CA VAL A 50 -9.36 29.04 -23.48
C VAL A 50 -8.23 29.85 -24.15
N ALA A 51 -7.31 29.15 -24.82
CA ALA A 51 -6.18 29.78 -25.48
C ALA A 51 -5.64 28.94 -26.64
N ALA A 52 -5.31 29.60 -27.75
CA ALA A 52 -4.77 28.94 -28.94
C ALA A 52 -3.30 28.52 -28.77
N LEU A 53 -2.48 29.38 -28.17
CA LEU A 53 -1.04 29.18 -28.06
C LEU A 53 -0.66 28.37 -26.81
N PRO A 54 0.19 27.33 -26.94
CA PRO A 54 0.73 26.63 -25.79
C PRO A 54 1.72 27.52 -25.05
N PHE A 55 1.69 27.50 -23.71
CA PHE A 55 2.58 28.23 -22.79
C PHE A 55 2.50 29.77 -22.86
N ALA A 56 2.12 30.35 -24.00
CA ALA A 56 1.96 31.78 -24.21
C ALA A 56 0.50 32.22 -24.00
N ASN A 57 -0.11 31.78 -22.89
CA ASN A 57 -1.47 32.17 -22.52
C ASN A 57 -1.51 32.90 -21.17
N PRO A 58 -2.51 33.79 -20.95
CA PRO A 58 -2.55 34.63 -19.76
C PRO A 58 -2.68 33.85 -18.44
N ALA A 59 -3.31 32.68 -18.46
CA ALA A 59 -3.44 31.84 -17.27
C ALA A 59 -2.07 31.28 -16.86
N PHE A 60 -1.37 30.62 -17.79
CA PHE A 60 -0.03 30.08 -17.56
C PHE A 60 0.96 31.18 -17.16
N VAL A 61 1.11 32.22 -17.97
CA VAL A 61 2.09 33.30 -17.74
C VAL A 61 1.82 34.01 -16.42
N GLY A 62 0.55 34.28 -16.09
CA GLY A 62 0.18 34.90 -14.82
C GLY A 62 0.62 34.07 -13.61
N ALA A 63 0.36 32.76 -13.62
CA ALA A 63 0.80 31.85 -12.57
C ALA A 63 2.33 31.80 -12.44
N ILE A 64 3.04 31.72 -13.55
CA ILE A 64 4.51 31.67 -13.54
C ILE A 64 5.10 32.96 -12.97
N LEU A 65 4.56 34.13 -13.30
CA LEU A 65 5.04 35.41 -12.74
C LEU A 65 4.76 35.52 -11.23
N VAL A 66 3.59 35.07 -10.77
CA VAL A 66 3.28 34.95 -9.33
C VAL A 66 4.27 34.00 -8.64
N ALA A 67 4.52 32.84 -9.24
CA ALA A 67 5.45 31.85 -8.72
C ALA A 67 6.89 32.40 -8.61
N LEU A 68 7.38 33.06 -9.66
CA LEU A 68 8.70 33.66 -9.69
C LEU A 68 8.86 34.76 -8.63
N GLY A 69 7.82 35.57 -8.40
CA GLY A 69 7.81 36.56 -7.31
C GLY A 69 8.02 35.90 -5.94
N TRP A 70 7.27 34.82 -5.66
CA TRP A 70 7.41 34.07 -4.41
C TRP A 70 8.75 33.32 -4.28
N PHE A 71 9.27 32.74 -5.37
CA PHE A 71 10.59 32.12 -5.38
C PHE A 71 11.70 33.13 -5.11
N ALA A 72 11.59 34.34 -5.66
CA ALA A 72 12.53 35.42 -5.38
C ALA A 72 12.50 35.82 -3.89
N THR A 73 11.31 36.03 -3.32
CA THR A 73 11.14 36.29 -1.89
C THR A 73 11.74 35.19 -1.02
N ALA A 74 11.47 33.92 -1.36
CA ALA A 74 12.01 32.77 -0.65
C ALA A 74 13.55 32.68 -0.73
N TRP A 75 14.12 33.04 -1.87
CA TRP A 75 15.56 33.09 -2.07
C TRP A 75 16.20 34.20 -1.22
N PHE A 76 15.64 35.41 -1.24
CA PHE A 76 16.15 36.53 -0.44
C PHE A 76 16.04 36.26 1.06
N ALA A 77 14.93 35.67 1.51
CA ALA A 77 14.71 35.32 2.91
C ALA A 77 15.66 34.23 3.44
N ARG A 78 16.36 33.50 2.56
CA ARG A 78 17.34 32.46 2.97
C ARG A 78 18.53 33.04 3.72
N GLU A 79 19.00 34.22 3.34
CA GLU A 79 20.22 34.85 3.88
C GLU A 79 19.95 35.66 5.15
N THR A 80 18.93 35.30 5.94
CA THR A 80 18.29 36.20 6.92
C THR A 80 19.29 36.95 7.81
N ILE A 81 19.49 38.24 7.48
CA ILE A 81 20.17 39.32 8.23
C ILE A 81 19.43 39.63 9.55
N ALA A 82 18.43 38.82 9.93
CA ALA A 82 17.47 39.05 11.02
C ALA A 82 18.12 39.13 12.41
N ARG A 83 19.38 38.70 12.57
CA ARG A 83 20.13 38.88 13.83
C ARG A 83 20.80 40.25 13.95
N GLU A 84 21.06 40.95 12.84
CA GLU A 84 21.82 42.21 12.86
C GLU A 84 20.97 43.47 12.71
N THR A 85 19.69 43.37 12.37
CA THR A 85 18.89 44.55 11.96
C THR A 85 18.00 45.19 13.03
N ILE A 86 17.79 44.55 14.18
CA ILE A 86 16.95 45.15 15.24
C ILE A 86 17.85 46.03 16.11
N ALA A 87 17.89 47.32 15.79
CA ALA A 87 18.54 48.32 16.65
C ALA A 87 17.87 48.34 18.05
N PRO A 88 18.63 48.58 19.13
CA PRO A 88 18.04 48.77 20.46
C PRO A 88 17.06 49.96 20.46
N GLY A 89 15.74 49.69 20.51
CA GLY A 89 14.70 50.73 20.55
C GLY A 89 13.43 50.49 19.69
N GLU A 90 13.36 49.41 18.90
CA GLU A 90 12.22 49.21 17.99
C GLU A 90 10.89 48.78 18.66
N THR A 91 9.78 49.14 18.00
CA THR A 91 8.39 48.89 18.43
C THR A 91 8.06 47.39 18.54
N ARG A 92 7.01 47.06 19.31
CA ARG A 92 6.52 45.67 19.48
C ARG A 92 6.19 45.00 18.13
N LEU A 93 5.72 45.76 17.14
CA LEU A 93 5.36 45.28 15.80
C LEU A 93 6.59 44.85 14.99
N ALA A 94 7.68 45.63 15.03
CA ALA A 94 8.92 45.28 14.33
C ALA A 94 9.52 43.97 14.86
N ARG A 95 9.52 43.79 16.20
CA ARG A 95 9.94 42.53 16.85
C ARG A 95 9.04 41.34 16.48
N ALA A 96 7.73 41.56 16.36
CA ALA A 96 6.81 40.51 15.93
C ALA A 96 7.05 40.12 14.47
N TYR A 97 7.25 41.10 13.60
CA TYR A 97 7.58 40.89 12.19
C TYR A 97 8.88 40.10 12.02
N ALA A 98 9.95 40.48 12.71
CA ALA A 98 11.25 39.80 12.60
C ALA A 98 11.17 38.31 12.96
N ARG A 99 10.34 37.92 13.94
CA ARG A 99 10.08 36.51 14.26
C ARG A 99 9.36 35.78 13.13
N GLY A 100 8.40 36.45 12.48
CA GLY A 100 7.69 35.90 11.33
C GLY A 100 8.54 35.79 10.07
N GLU A 101 9.39 36.79 9.82
CA GLU A 101 10.33 36.81 8.69
C GLU A 101 11.34 35.66 8.78
N ALA A 102 11.78 35.29 9.98
CA ALA A 102 12.71 34.18 10.19
C ALA A 102 12.19 32.83 9.65
N VAL A 103 10.89 32.68 9.47
CA VAL A 103 10.28 31.45 8.94
C VAL A 103 9.63 31.63 7.56
N ILE A 104 9.74 32.82 6.94
CA ILE A 104 8.99 33.15 5.70
C ILE A 104 9.53 32.43 4.46
N ALA A 105 10.80 32.00 4.45
CA ALA A 105 11.41 31.37 3.28
C ALA A 105 10.67 30.10 2.84
N THR A 106 10.25 29.26 3.80
CA THR A 106 9.51 28.02 3.55
C THR A 106 8.11 28.25 2.97
N PRO A 107 7.20 29.01 3.62
CA PRO A 107 5.88 29.28 3.07
C PRO A 107 5.96 30.07 1.76
N ALA A 108 6.91 31.00 1.61
CA ALA A 108 7.12 31.69 0.33
C ALA A 108 7.48 30.71 -0.79
N PHE A 109 8.43 29.80 -0.56
CA PHE A 109 8.79 28.80 -1.56
C PHE A 109 7.62 27.87 -1.89
N LEU A 110 6.90 27.36 -0.88
CA LEU A 110 5.78 26.44 -1.10
C LEU A 110 4.61 27.13 -1.82
N THR A 111 4.35 28.41 -1.53
CA THR A 111 3.36 29.21 -2.26
C THR A 111 3.79 29.43 -3.70
N GLY A 112 5.06 29.76 -3.92
CA GLY A 112 5.64 29.86 -5.26
C GLY A 112 5.55 28.55 -6.04
N PHE A 113 5.84 27.41 -5.39
CA PHE A 113 5.73 26.09 -6.00
C PHE A 113 4.28 25.71 -6.32
N ALA A 114 3.33 26.07 -5.45
CA ALA A 114 1.90 25.87 -5.72
C ALA A 114 1.45 26.70 -6.93
N ALA A 115 1.80 27.99 -6.99
CA ALA A 115 1.50 28.85 -8.13
C ALA A 115 2.18 28.35 -9.42
N TRP A 116 3.43 27.87 -9.32
CA TRP A 116 4.16 27.26 -10.42
C TRP A 116 3.42 26.03 -10.98
N TRP A 117 2.99 25.14 -10.08
CA TRP A 117 2.23 23.95 -10.47
C TRP A 117 0.84 24.30 -11.03
N ILE A 118 0.16 25.31 -10.49
CA ILE A 118 -1.09 25.83 -11.06
C ILE A 118 -0.89 26.32 -12.50
N GLY A 119 0.24 26.97 -12.80
CA GLY A 119 0.58 27.34 -14.18
C GLY A 119 0.59 26.13 -15.10
N TRP A 120 1.34 25.08 -14.75
CA TRP A 120 1.36 23.83 -15.51
C TRP A 120 0.00 23.13 -15.58
N LEU A 121 -0.79 23.18 -14.51
CA LEU A 121 -2.15 22.64 -14.50
C LEU A 121 -3.03 23.38 -15.53
N MET A 122 -2.98 24.71 -15.57
CA MET A 122 -3.72 25.52 -16.54
C MET A 122 -3.32 25.22 -17.98
N GLU A 123 -2.05 24.91 -18.24
CA GLU A 123 -1.61 24.46 -19.56
C GLU A 123 -2.10 23.04 -19.87
N ALA A 124 -2.02 22.12 -18.90
CA ALA A 124 -2.49 20.75 -19.06
C ALA A 124 -4.01 20.70 -19.33
N THR A 125 -4.80 21.58 -18.71
CA THR A 125 -6.25 21.66 -18.87
C THR A 125 -6.68 22.70 -19.93
N ARG A 126 -5.77 23.15 -20.79
CA ARG A 126 -6.05 24.17 -21.81
C ARG A 126 -7.14 23.71 -22.79
N LEU A 127 -7.97 24.66 -23.20
CA LEU A 127 -9.03 24.49 -24.19
C LEU A 127 -8.68 25.23 -25.48
N TYR A 128 -8.92 24.62 -26.63
CA TYR A 128 -8.86 25.31 -27.91
C TYR A 128 -10.05 26.26 -28.06
N PRO A 129 -9.83 27.48 -28.55
CA PRO A 129 -10.92 28.38 -28.90
C PRO A 129 -11.84 27.74 -29.94
N ALA A 130 -13.14 27.96 -29.81
CA ALA A 130 -14.11 27.47 -30.78
C ALA A 130 -13.88 28.13 -32.15
N VAL A 131 -13.93 27.32 -33.21
CA VAL A 131 -13.78 27.80 -34.60
C VAL A 131 -14.98 28.65 -35.03
N GLU A 132 -16.16 28.35 -34.47
CA GLU A 132 -17.41 29.08 -34.69
C GLU A 132 -18.02 29.50 -33.34
N ARG A 133 -18.74 30.64 -33.31
CA ARG A 133 -19.38 31.16 -32.08
C ARG A 133 -20.46 30.24 -31.49
N SER A 134 -21.02 29.34 -32.29
CA SER A 134 -22.03 28.35 -31.89
C SER A 134 -21.44 27.11 -31.22
N LEU A 135 -20.13 26.90 -31.34
CA LEU A 135 -19.45 25.72 -30.81
C LEU A 135 -18.80 26.03 -29.46
N SER A 136 -18.74 25.02 -28.59
CA SER A 136 -18.04 25.13 -27.31
C SER A 136 -16.53 24.92 -27.48
N PRO A 137 -15.69 25.54 -26.63
CA PRO A 137 -14.26 25.22 -26.56
C PRO A 137 -14.03 23.72 -26.31
N VAL A 138 -12.99 23.17 -26.93
CA VAL A 138 -12.67 21.73 -26.86
C VAL A 138 -11.36 21.53 -26.10
N PRO A 139 -11.27 20.58 -25.16
CA PRO A 139 -10.05 20.34 -24.42
C PRO A 139 -8.93 19.82 -25.32
N VAL A 140 -7.71 20.34 -25.11
CA VAL A 140 -6.51 19.92 -25.87
C VAL A 140 -6.18 18.45 -25.63
N PHE A 141 -6.36 18.00 -24.39
CA PHE A 141 -6.10 16.63 -23.94
C PHE A 141 -7.36 16.02 -23.30
N SER A 142 -7.52 14.70 -23.39
CA SER A 142 -8.57 14.00 -22.65
C SER A 142 -8.38 14.15 -21.13
N THR A 143 -9.47 14.11 -20.36
CA THR A 143 -9.43 14.33 -18.90
C THR A 143 -8.39 13.47 -18.18
N ASN A 144 -8.27 12.18 -18.56
CA ASN A 144 -7.27 11.29 -17.97
C ASN A 144 -5.83 11.74 -18.29
N VAL A 145 -5.57 12.21 -19.51
CA VAL A 145 -4.25 12.74 -19.87
C VAL A 145 -3.96 14.05 -19.14
N GLN A 146 -4.95 14.93 -18.96
CA GLN A 146 -4.79 16.17 -18.18
C GLN A 146 -4.33 15.88 -16.75
N ILE A 147 -4.96 14.91 -16.08
CA ILE A 147 -4.60 14.48 -14.71
C ILE A 147 -3.15 13.99 -14.66
N LEU A 148 -2.76 13.12 -15.59
CA LEU A 148 -1.41 12.56 -15.62
C LEU A 148 -0.35 13.60 -16.00
N LEU A 149 -0.66 14.54 -16.89
CA LEU A 149 0.23 15.65 -17.22
C LEU A 149 0.42 16.61 -16.04
N ALA A 150 -0.65 16.92 -15.30
CA ALA A 150 -0.56 17.72 -14.09
C ALA A 150 0.29 17.05 -13.00
N MET A 151 0.11 15.73 -12.80
CA MET A 151 0.95 14.92 -11.92
C MET A 151 2.41 14.92 -12.38
N LEU A 152 2.67 14.69 -13.66
CA LEU A 152 4.04 14.66 -14.20
C LEU A 152 4.71 16.01 -14.10
N ALA A 153 3.99 17.10 -14.36
CA ALA A 153 4.50 18.46 -14.19
C ALA A 153 4.91 18.76 -12.75
N TYR A 154 4.15 18.27 -11.76
CA TYR A 154 4.56 18.31 -10.36
C TYR A 154 5.88 17.57 -10.16
N LEU A 155 5.97 16.31 -10.60
CA LEU A 155 7.11 15.43 -10.34
C LEU A 155 8.40 15.95 -11.00
N VAL A 156 8.32 16.38 -12.26
CA VAL A 156 9.47 16.94 -12.98
C VAL A 156 9.91 18.27 -12.36
N SER A 157 8.96 19.12 -11.96
CA SER A 157 9.29 20.38 -11.26
C SER A 157 9.95 20.09 -9.91
N ALA A 158 9.40 19.16 -9.12
CA ALA A 158 9.95 18.75 -7.85
C ALA A 158 11.38 18.19 -8.00
N ALA A 159 11.63 17.33 -9.00
CA ALA A 159 12.94 16.79 -9.31
C ALA A 159 13.96 17.88 -9.72
N ALA A 160 13.51 18.86 -10.51
CA ALA A 160 14.32 20.02 -10.89
C ALA A 160 14.69 20.86 -9.67
N PHE A 161 13.71 21.21 -8.82
CA PHE A 161 13.95 21.97 -7.60
C PHE A 161 14.80 21.20 -6.59
N GLN A 162 14.69 19.87 -6.48
CA GLN A 162 15.58 19.05 -5.66
C GLN A 162 17.03 19.06 -6.16
N THR A 163 17.24 19.21 -7.48
CA THR A 163 18.58 19.38 -8.06
C THR A 163 19.13 20.77 -7.78
N ILE A 164 18.29 21.81 -7.89
CA ILE A 164 18.66 23.19 -7.56
C ILE A 164 18.97 23.31 -6.07
N ALA A 165 18.16 22.70 -5.20
CA ALA A 165 18.32 22.67 -3.75
C ALA A 165 19.74 22.25 -3.36
N ARG A 166 20.28 21.22 -4.02
CA ARG A 166 21.64 20.76 -3.79
C ARG A 166 22.70 21.67 -4.37
N ARG A 167 22.56 22.06 -5.64
CA ARG A 167 23.56 22.88 -6.33
C ARG A 167 23.72 24.27 -5.72
N ARG A 168 22.70 24.76 -5.03
CA ARG A 168 22.64 26.13 -4.52
C ARG A 168 22.56 26.23 -3.00
N ASP A 169 22.63 25.11 -2.28
CA ASP A 169 22.38 25.03 -0.85
C ASP A 169 21.06 25.74 -0.46
N TRP A 170 19.97 25.24 -1.02
CA TRP A 170 18.62 25.76 -0.79
C TRP A 170 17.71 24.62 -0.29
N PRO A 171 17.81 24.22 0.99
CA PRO A 171 17.19 23.00 1.52
C PRO A 171 15.67 22.94 1.36
N VAL A 172 15.02 24.12 1.42
CA VAL A 172 13.57 24.28 1.28
C VAL A 172 13.10 23.78 -0.10
N ALA A 173 13.90 23.99 -1.15
CA ALA A 173 13.52 23.61 -2.51
C ALA A 173 13.42 22.09 -2.74
N ALA A 174 13.95 21.27 -1.82
CA ALA A 174 13.82 19.82 -1.89
C ALA A 174 12.49 19.29 -1.31
N TRP A 175 11.69 20.11 -0.61
CA TRP A 175 10.43 19.64 0.02
C TRP A 175 9.42 19.02 -0.95
N PRO A 176 9.13 19.59 -2.14
CA PRO A 176 8.20 18.97 -3.08
C PRO A 176 8.63 17.56 -3.50
N ALA A 177 9.94 17.31 -3.62
CA ALA A 177 10.45 15.98 -3.94
C ALA A 177 10.23 14.97 -2.80
N ARG A 178 10.34 15.40 -1.54
CA ARG A 178 10.12 14.56 -0.35
C ARG A 178 8.69 14.08 -0.20
N VAL A 179 7.71 14.82 -0.74
CA VAL A 179 6.29 14.45 -0.70
C VAL A 179 5.74 14.04 -2.07
N SER A 180 6.63 13.71 -3.01
CA SER A 180 6.27 13.35 -4.39
C SER A 180 5.36 12.13 -4.50
N VAL A 181 5.41 11.20 -3.53
CA VAL A 181 4.48 10.08 -3.46
C VAL A 181 3.02 10.54 -3.30
N GLY A 182 2.79 11.67 -2.64
CA GLY A 182 1.46 12.27 -2.50
C GLY A 182 0.88 12.71 -3.84
N ALA A 183 1.71 13.29 -4.72
CA ALA A 183 1.28 13.65 -6.07
C ALA A 183 0.90 12.42 -6.90
N LEU A 184 1.64 11.30 -6.74
CA LEU A 184 1.30 10.04 -7.38
C LEU A 184 -0.04 9.48 -6.88
N TRP A 185 -0.26 9.48 -5.56
CA TRP A 185 -1.55 9.04 -4.98
C TRP A 185 -2.72 9.88 -5.45
N ILE A 186 -2.58 11.21 -5.44
CA ILE A 186 -3.61 12.12 -5.93
C ILE A 186 -3.90 11.87 -7.42
N GLY A 187 -2.84 11.70 -8.23
CA GLY A 187 -2.98 11.38 -9.66
C GLY A 187 -3.69 10.05 -9.91
N PHE A 188 -3.35 9.01 -9.14
CA PHE A 188 -4.01 7.70 -9.21
C PHE A 188 -5.49 7.80 -8.84
N VAL A 189 -5.82 8.39 -7.69
CA VAL A 189 -7.20 8.51 -7.23
C VAL A 189 -8.04 9.34 -8.20
N ALA A 190 -7.51 10.47 -8.68
CA ALA A 190 -8.21 11.30 -9.66
C ALA A 190 -8.43 10.58 -10.99
N GLN A 191 -7.46 9.80 -11.46
CA GLN A 191 -7.60 8.98 -12.66
C GLN A 191 -8.68 7.89 -12.46
N ALA A 192 -8.63 7.16 -11.35
CA ALA A 192 -9.55 6.08 -11.03
C ALA A 192 -11.00 6.58 -10.88
N ASP A 193 -11.19 7.73 -10.22
CA ASP A 193 -12.51 8.40 -10.09
C ASP A 193 -13.15 8.71 -11.45
N ARG A 194 -12.32 8.96 -12.47
CA ARG A 194 -12.77 9.21 -13.85
C ARG A 194 -12.85 7.94 -14.71
N GLY A 195 -12.74 6.76 -14.10
CA GLY A 195 -12.77 5.47 -14.79
C GLY A 195 -11.54 5.21 -15.67
N GLY A 196 -10.47 5.98 -15.51
CA GLY A 196 -9.19 5.72 -16.17
C GLY A 196 -8.44 4.59 -15.48
N THR A 197 -7.73 3.78 -16.27
CA THR A 197 -6.85 2.72 -15.77
C THR A 197 -5.39 3.00 -16.09
N VAL A 198 -4.49 2.41 -15.31
CA VAL A 198 -3.03 2.58 -15.43
C VAL A 198 -2.53 2.07 -16.79
N LEU A 199 -3.11 0.98 -17.29
CA LEU A 199 -2.73 0.36 -18.57
C LEU A 199 -3.35 1.03 -19.80
N SER A 200 -4.23 2.02 -19.62
CA SER A 200 -4.79 2.78 -20.74
C SER A 200 -3.70 3.58 -21.47
N SER A 201 -3.84 3.74 -22.79
CA SER A 201 -2.91 4.56 -23.59
C SER A 201 -3.36 6.03 -23.60
N PRO A 202 -2.46 7.03 -23.44
CA PRO A 202 -1.01 6.92 -23.21
C PRO A 202 -0.61 6.80 -21.73
N GLY A 203 -1.57 6.54 -20.83
CA GLY A 203 -1.38 6.54 -19.39
C GLY A 203 -0.29 5.59 -18.88
N CYS A 204 -0.15 4.40 -19.48
CA CYS A 204 0.88 3.44 -19.10
C CYS A 204 2.30 4.03 -19.18
N PHE A 205 2.60 4.77 -20.25
CA PHE A 205 3.89 5.43 -20.44
C PHE A 205 4.10 6.55 -19.42
N LEU A 206 3.07 7.37 -19.18
CA LEU A 206 3.14 8.48 -18.22
C LEU A 206 3.37 7.97 -16.79
N TRP A 207 2.75 6.85 -16.40
CA TRP A 207 3.00 6.18 -15.12
C TRP A 207 4.43 5.66 -14.98
N ILE A 208 4.99 5.05 -16.03
CA ILE A 208 6.39 4.59 -16.02
C ILE A 208 7.34 5.77 -15.78
N VAL A 209 7.15 6.88 -16.50
CA VAL A 209 7.97 8.08 -16.32
C VAL A 209 7.78 8.66 -14.92
N ALA A 210 6.55 8.75 -14.43
CA ALA A 210 6.24 9.27 -13.10
C ALA A 210 6.91 8.46 -11.99
N LEU A 211 6.84 7.12 -12.05
CA LEU A 211 7.48 6.22 -11.11
C LEU A 211 9.01 6.29 -11.20
N ALA A 212 9.58 6.42 -12.40
CA ALA A 212 11.03 6.58 -12.58
C ALA A 212 11.54 7.89 -11.97
N VAL A 213 10.84 9.00 -12.18
CA VAL A 213 11.18 10.31 -11.60
C VAL A 213 11.05 10.27 -10.07
N HIS A 214 9.99 9.64 -9.54
CA HIS A 214 9.82 9.44 -8.10
C HIS A 214 10.92 8.57 -7.49
N GLY A 215 11.24 7.42 -8.09
CA GLY A 215 12.31 6.54 -7.63
C GLY A 215 13.68 7.22 -7.62
N TRP A 216 13.96 8.04 -8.65
CA TRP A 216 15.17 8.86 -8.69
C TRP A 216 15.19 9.91 -7.57
N MET A 217 14.07 10.56 -7.27
CA MET A 217 13.96 11.54 -6.17
C MET A 217 14.15 10.88 -4.80
N LEU A 218 13.59 9.68 -4.60
CA LEU A 218 13.80 8.87 -3.38
C LEU A 218 15.27 8.50 -3.22
N PHE A 219 15.87 7.87 -4.23
CA PHE A 219 17.28 7.49 -4.24
C PHE A 219 18.20 8.65 -3.90
N ARG A 220 17.88 9.80 -4.46
CA ARG A 220 18.65 11.00 -4.22
C ARG A 220 18.39 11.63 -2.87
N SER A 221 17.21 11.47 -2.27
CA SER A 221 16.91 12.00 -0.93
C SER A 221 17.63 11.20 0.14
N ASP A 222 17.68 9.88 0.00
CA ASP A 222 18.30 8.98 0.99
C ASP A 222 19.83 9.06 0.97
N ARG A 223 20.43 9.61 -0.09
CA ARG A 223 21.88 9.83 -0.16
C ARG A 223 22.35 11.16 0.41
N ASP A 224 21.43 12.08 0.68
CA ASP A 224 21.79 13.38 1.23
C ASP A 224 21.96 13.24 2.77
N ASP A 225 23.17 13.49 3.29
CA ASP A 225 23.57 13.15 4.67
C ASP A 225 22.94 14.01 5.79
N VAL A 226 22.15 15.04 5.46
CA VAL A 226 21.59 15.99 6.45
C VAL A 226 20.17 15.59 6.85
N GLU A 227 20.06 14.52 7.65
CA GLU A 227 18.78 13.98 8.10
C GLU A 227 18.38 14.42 9.52
N THR A 228 17.43 15.35 9.60
CA THR A 228 16.66 15.60 10.83
C THR A 228 15.71 14.43 11.14
N LEU A 229 15.23 14.32 12.38
CA LEU A 229 14.23 13.31 12.77
C LEU A 229 12.95 13.39 11.91
N GLY A 230 12.48 14.61 11.62
CA GLY A 230 11.28 14.83 10.80
C GLY A 230 11.46 14.41 9.35
N THR A 231 12.61 14.72 8.74
CA THR A 231 12.90 14.32 7.35
C THR A 231 13.07 12.80 7.21
N ARG A 232 13.59 12.11 8.23
CA ARG A 232 13.65 10.64 8.28
C ARG A 232 12.26 10.01 8.28
N ALA A 233 11.36 10.51 9.11
CA ALA A 233 9.99 10.00 9.17
C ALA A 233 9.27 10.15 7.81
N VAL A 234 9.45 11.30 7.14
CA VAL A 234 8.89 11.55 5.80
C VAL A 234 9.49 10.62 4.74
N ALA A 235 10.81 10.38 4.79
CA ALA A 235 11.48 9.44 3.88
C ALA A 235 10.91 8.02 4.06
N SER A 236 10.93 7.48 5.29
CA SER A 236 10.37 6.15 5.59
C SER A 236 8.89 6.05 5.21
N ALA A 237 8.08 7.08 5.49
CA ALA A 237 6.69 7.12 5.07
C ALA A 237 6.53 7.09 3.55
N SER A 238 7.43 7.75 2.81
CA SER A 238 7.41 7.74 1.34
C SER A 238 7.73 6.37 0.75
N HIS A 239 8.69 5.62 1.33
CA HIS A 239 8.96 4.24 0.92
C HIS A 239 7.75 3.33 1.17
N VAL A 240 7.13 3.42 2.35
CA VAL A 240 5.94 2.61 2.68
C VAL A 240 4.76 2.99 1.78
N ALA A 241 4.51 4.28 1.59
CA ALA A 241 3.46 4.78 0.69
C ALA A 241 3.72 4.38 -0.77
N GLY A 242 4.98 4.30 -1.19
CA GLY A 242 5.37 3.80 -2.52
C GLY A 242 5.07 2.32 -2.71
N VAL A 243 5.27 1.48 -1.68
CA VAL A 243 4.86 0.07 -1.72
C VAL A 243 3.35 -0.05 -1.88
N TRP A 244 2.57 0.69 -1.07
CA TRP A 244 1.11 0.65 -1.17
C TRP A 244 0.59 1.20 -2.49
N LEU A 245 1.25 2.23 -3.05
CA LEU A 245 0.95 2.69 -4.39
C LEU A 245 1.18 1.57 -5.40
N ALA A 246 2.33 0.88 -5.35
CA ALA A 246 2.60 -0.24 -6.24
C ALA A 246 1.58 -1.39 -6.10
N VAL A 247 1.13 -1.69 -4.87
CA VAL A 247 0.06 -2.67 -4.61
C VAL A 247 -1.24 -2.26 -5.30
N VAL A 248 -1.64 -1.00 -5.16
CA VAL A 248 -2.89 -0.50 -5.75
C VAL A 248 -2.80 -0.37 -7.27
N LEU A 249 -1.65 0.07 -7.81
CA LEU A 249 -1.40 0.06 -9.25
C LEU A 249 -1.44 -1.37 -9.81
N LEU A 250 -0.85 -2.35 -9.11
CA LEU A 250 -0.97 -3.76 -9.49
C LEU A 250 -2.42 -4.21 -9.46
N ALA A 251 -3.19 -3.84 -8.43
CA ALA A 251 -4.61 -4.18 -8.35
C ALA A 251 -5.41 -3.60 -9.52
N ASP A 252 -5.16 -2.36 -9.93
CA ASP A 252 -5.76 -1.75 -11.13
C ASP A 252 -5.37 -2.50 -12.42
N MET A 253 -4.10 -2.86 -12.56
CA MET A 253 -3.63 -3.66 -13.70
C MET A 253 -4.29 -5.04 -13.77
N LEU A 254 -4.44 -5.71 -12.62
CA LEU A 254 -5.12 -7.01 -12.52
C LEU A 254 -6.62 -6.86 -12.80
N TRP A 255 -7.27 -5.83 -12.26
CA TRP A 255 -8.67 -5.50 -12.57
C TRP A 255 -8.88 -5.33 -14.06
N TYR A 256 -8.05 -4.51 -14.71
CA TYR A 256 -8.09 -4.29 -16.15
C TYR A 256 -7.91 -5.60 -16.94
N GLY A 257 -6.98 -6.47 -16.51
CA GLY A 257 -6.76 -7.77 -17.13
C GLY A 257 -7.95 -8.72 -17.00
N ILE A 258 -8.53 -8.82 -15.80
CA ILE A 258 -9.72 -9.66 -15.49
C ILE A 258 -10.91 -9.19 -16.33
N ASP A 259 -11.14 -7.88 -16.40
CA ASP A 259 -12.21 -7.27 -17.17
C ASP A 259 -12.06 -7.57 -18.68
N ARG A 260 -10.86 -7.37 -19.22
CA ARG A 260 -10.54 -7.67 -20.63
C ARG A 260 -10.65 -9.14 -20.98
N ALA A 261 -10.38 -10.02 -20.03
CA ALA A 261 -10.52 -11.46 -20.18
C ALA A 261 -11.92 -11.98 -19.84
N ALA A 262 -12.86 -11.11 -19.43
CA ALA A 262 -14.22 -11.46 -19.00
C ALA A 262 -14.27 -12.53 -17.88
N LEU A 263 -13.33 -12.46 -16.94
CA LEU A 263 -13.15 -13.50 -15.90
C LEU A 263 -13.94 -13.24 -14.59
N TRP A 264 -14.76 -12.19 -14.54
CA TRP A 264 -15.51 -11.79 -13.33
C TRP A 264 -16.51 -12.83 -12.83
N SER A 265 -17.01 -13.70 -13.70
CA SER A 265 -17.97 -14.76 -13.35
C SER A 265 -17.30 -16.07 -12.92
N THR A 266 -15.96 -16.12 -12.86
CA THR A 266 -15.19 -17.30 -12.51
C THR A 266 -14.35 -17.02 -11.28
N ALA A 267 -13.86 -18.05 -10.60
CA ALA A 267 -12.95 -17.92 -9.46
C ALA A 267 -11.58 -17.33 -9.84
N TRP A 268 -11.28 -17.12 -11.13
CA TRP A 268 -10.05 -16.45 -11.56
C TRP A 268 -9.91 -15.03 -11.01
N ASN A 269 -11.00 -14.30 -10.81
CA ASN A 269 -10.93 -12.94 -10.26
C ASN A 269 -10.29 -12.94 -8.85
N GLU A 270 -10.80 -13.80 -7.97
CA GLU A 270 -10.37 -14.01 -6.60
C GLU A 270 -8.94 -14.55 -6.54
N VAL A 271 -8.65 -15.59 -7.33
CA VAL A 271 -7.33 -16.21 -7.41
C VAL A 271 -6.29 -15.20 -7.88
N THR A 272 -6.61 -14.37 -8.87
CA THR A 272 -5.68 -13.39 -9.45
C THR A 272 -5.33 -12.29 -8.46
N PHE A 273 -6.31 -11.75 -7.72
CA PHE A 273 -6.03 -10.74 -6.69
C PHE A 273 -5.21 -11.32 -5.54
N LEU A 274 -5.54 -12.53 -5.06
CA LEU A 274 -4.77 -13.20 -4.02
C LEU A 274 -3.35 -13.52 -4.51
N ALA A 275 -3.18 -13.95 -5.76
CA ALA A 275 -1.89 -14.17 -6.40
C ALA A 275 -1.02 -12.91 -6.40
N GLY A 276 -1.60 -11.77 -6.78
CA GLY A 276 -0.92 -10.47 -6.75
C GLY A 276 -0.42 -10.11 -5.34
N ALA A 277 -1.28 -10.25 -4.32
CA ALA A 277 -0.91 -9.98 -2.93
C ALA A 277 0.19 -10.94 -2.44
N VAL A 278 0.07 -12.24 -2.73
CA VAL A 278 1.08 -13.27 -2.41
C VAL A 278 2.42 -12.96 -3.07
N ALA A 279 2.41 -12.58 -4.36
CA ALA A 279 3.61 -12.22 -5.10
C ALA A 279 4.30 -10.99 -4.50
N VAL A 280 3.53 -9.95 -4.11
CA VAL A 280 4.09 -8.76 -3.46
C VAL A 280 4.70 -9.11 -2.11
N LEU A 281 4.00 -9.85 -1.24
CA LEU A 281 4.53 -10.23 0.06
C LEU A 281 5.78 -11.11 -0.08
N ALA A 282 5.76 -12.06 -1.02
CA ALA A 282 6.92 -12.90 -1.32
C ALA A 282 8.10 -12.05 -1.81
N GLY A 283 7.87 -11.13 -2.75
CA GLY A 283 8.89 -10.23 -3.27
C GLY A 283 9.51 -9.36 -2.18
N LEU A 284 8.70 -8.71 -1.35
CA LEU A 284 9.17 -7.92 -0.21
C LEU A 284 9.99 -8.77 0.77
N THR A 285 9.51 -9.97 1.07
CA THR A 285 10.15 -10.87 2.03
C THR A 285 11.50 -11.40 1.51
N LEU A 286 11.56 -11.83 0.26
CA LEU A 286 12.76 -12.39 -0.35
C LEU A 286 13.81 -11.31 -0.63
N TRP A 287 13.37 -10.10 -0.97
CA TRP A 287 14.26 -8.98 -1.25
C TRP A 287 14.81 -8.32 0.02
N ALA A 288 13.94 -7.96 0.97
CA ALA A 288 14.35 -7.25 2.20
C ALA A 288 14.74 -8.18 3.36
N GLY A 289 14.35 -9.46 3.33
CA GLY A 289 14.64 -10.43 4.38
C GLY A 289 16.14 -10.66 4.64
N PRO A 290 16.99 -10.84 3.61
CA PRO A 290 18.45 -10.93 3.81
C PRO A 290 19.06 -9.68 4.48
N ALA A 291 18.60 -8.49 4.11
CA ALA A 291 19.06 -7.24 4.72
C ALA A 291 18.67 -7.13 6.20
N LEU A 292 17.55 -7.72 6.62
CA LEU A 292 17.17 -7.80 8.04
C LEU A 292 18.10 -8.69 8.89
N ARG A 293 18.83 -9.62 8.27
CA ARG A 293 19.80 -10.52 8.92
C ARG A 293 21.23 -9.98 8.91
N GLY A 294 21.40 -8.70 8.57
CA GLY A 294 22.73 -8.08 8.50
C GLY A 294 23.60 -8.57 7.34
N GLU A 295 23.03 -9.25 6.33
CA GLU A 295 23.80 -9.71 5.17
C GLU A 295 24.29 -8.51 4.34
N GLN A 296 25.58 -8.16 4.45
CA GLN A 296 26.18 -6.99 3.81
C GLN A 296 25.99 -6.92 2.29
N ALA A 297 25.90 -8.07 1.61
CA ALA A 297 25.63 -8.09 0.16
C ALA A 297 24.21 -7.57 -0.18
N ALA A 298 23.28 -7.67 0.77
CA ALA A 298 21.88 -7.28 0.63
C ALA A 298 21.57 -5.86 1.14
N THR A 299 22.49 -5.22 1.89
CA THR A 299 22.32 -3.86 2.42
C THR A 299 22.68 -2.79 1.38
N ARG A 300 22.08 -2.87 0.20
CA ARG A 300 22.16 -1.83 -0.84
C ARG A 300 20.92 -0.94 -0.78
N TRP A 301 21.01 0.27 -1.31
CA TRP A 301 19.86 1.16 -1.41
C TRP A 301 18.66 0.44 -2.06
N PRO A 302 17.43 0.57 -1.50
CA PRO A 302 17.04 1.32 -0.29
C PRO A 302 17.04 0.50 1.01
N LEU A 303 17.51 -0.75 0.98
CA LEU A 303 17.41 -1.69 2.09
C LEU A 303 18.39 -1.40 3.23
N ASP A 304 19.48 -0.67 2.96
CA ASP A 304 20.45 -0.22 3.96
C ASP A 304 19.80 0.57 5.11
N ARG A 305 18.79 1.40 4.79
CA ARG A 305 18.07 2.21 5.79
C ARG A 305 16.63 1.75 6.00
N HIS A 306 15.99 1.20 4.97
CA HIS A 306 14.54 0.98 4.97
C HIS A 306 14.11 -0.49 4.90
N ALA A 307 15.01 -1.47 5.02
CA ALA A 307 14.64 -2.90 4.97
C ALA A 307 13.50 -3.27 5.91
N LEU A 308 13.55 -2.77 7.16
CA LEU A 308 12.47 -2.94 8.13
C LEU A 308 11.14 -2.37 7.64
N HIS A 309 11.16 -1.21 6.98
CA HIS A 309 9.94 -0.57 6.52
C HIS A 309 9.23 -1.37 5.42
N TYR A 310 10.01 -2.02 4.55
CA TYR A 310 9.52 -2.91 3.50
C TYR A 310 9.02 -4.26 4.05
N ALA A 311 9.85 -4.94 4.85
CA ALA A 311 9.56 -6.29 5.33
C ALA A 311 8.60 -6.34 6.55
N TRP A 312 8.41 -5.22 7.24
CA TRP A 312 7.52 -5.14 8.41
C TRP A 312 6.38 -4.16 8.19
N THR A 313 6.63 -2.84 8.21
CA THR A 313 5.52 -1.86 8.23
C THR A 313 4.63 -1.92 6.99
N ALA A 314 5.19 -2.09 5.79
CA ALA A 314 4.40 -2.26 4.58
C ALA A 314 3.81 -3.68 4.46
N ALA A 315 4.54 -4.70 4.92
CA ALA A 315 4.15 -6.10 4.77
C ALA A 315 3.04 -6.55 5.73
N VAL A 316 2.93 -6.00 6.94
CA VAL A 316 1.95 -6.44 7.94
C VAL A 316 0.51 -6.35 7.42
N PRO A 317 0.01 -5.22 6.88
CA PRO A 317 -1.36 -5.16 6.42
C PRO A 317 -1.58 -6.01 5.15
N ILE A 318 -0.55 -6.20 4.32
CA ILE A 318 -0.60 -7.14 3.18
C ILE A 318 -0.77 -8.58 3.68
N ALA A 319 0.00 -8.99 4.70
CA ALA A 319 -0.11 -10.31 5.32
C ALA A 319 -1.50 -10.54 5.95
N LEU A 320 -2.06 -9.53 6.63
CA LEU A 320 -3.43 -9.58 7.15
C LEU A 320 -4.47 -9.69 6.04
N GLY A 321 -4.27 -8.97 4.94
CA GLY A 321 -5.10 -9.06 3.73
C GLY A 321 -5.05 -10.44 3.09
N ILE A 322 -3.86 -11.03 2.94
CA ILE A 322 -3.67 -12.39 2.42
C ILE A 322 -4.33 -13.41 3.33
N PHE A 323 -4.16 -13.31 4.65
CA PHE A 323 -4.79 -14.23 5.60
C PHE A 323 -6.32 -14.18 5.49
N SER A 324 -6.89 -12.97 5.55
CA SER A 324 -8.34 -12.76 5.46
C SER A 324 -8.89 -13.18 4.09
N GLY A 325 -8.20 -12.84 3.01
CA GLY A 325 -8.56 -13.21 1.65
C GLY A 325 -8.50 -14.72 1.41
N ALA A 326 -7.48 -15.40 1.94
CA ALA A 326 -7.38 -16.86 1.85
C ALA A 326 -8.51 -17.57 2.62
N ILE A 327 -8.90 -17.06 3.80
CA ILE A 327 -10.08 -17.56 4.52
C ILE A 327 -11.35 -17.34 3.69
N ALA A 328 -11.57 -16.13 3.17
CA ALA A 328 -12.75 -15.81 2.39
C ALA A 328 -12.88 -16.68 1.14
N ILE A 329 -11.80 -16.80 0.37
CA ILE A 329 -11.75 -17.63 -0.84
C ILE A 329 -11.98 -19.11 -0.50
N ALA A 330 -11.38 -19.62 0.58
CA ALA A 330 -11.58 -21.01 0.99
C ALA A 330 -13.04 -21.31 1.40
N LEU A 331 -13.77 -20.31 1.92
CA LEU A 331 -15.16 -20.46 2.36
C LEU A 331 -16.18 -20.26 1.23
N PHE A 332 -15.96 -19.27 0.37
CA PHE A 332 -17.00 -18.76 -0.54
C PHE A 332 -16.77 -19.09 -2.01
N SER A 333 -15.53 -19.37 -2.40
CA SER A 333 -15.19 -19.63 -3.80
C SER A 333 -15.66 -21.02 -4.24
N SER A 334 -16.43 -21.09 -5.33
CA SER A 334 -16.85 -22.35 -5.94
C SER A 334 -15.70 -23.12 -6.61
N GLY A 335 -14.56 -22.46 -6.84
CA GLY A 335 -13.43 -23.05 -7.55
C GLY A 335 -13.65 -23.26 -9.04
N ASP A 336 -14.68 -22.63 -9.62
CA ASP A 336 -14.88 -22.63 -11.07
C ASP A 336 -13.78 -21.83 -11.76
N THR A 337 -12.89 -22.52 -12.47
CA THR A 337 -11.67 -21.95 -13.07
C THR A 337 -11.55 -22.32 -14.55
N ALA A 338 -12.69 -22.37 -15.25
CA ALA A 338 -12.70 -22.56 -16.70
C ALA A 338 -11.69 -21.63 -17.41
N PRO A 339 -10.96 -22.11 -18.44
CA PRO A 339 -11.07 -23.43 -19.08
C PRO A 339 -10.29 -24.56 -18.39
N LEU A 340 -9.65 -24.32 -17.23
CA LEU A 340 -8.91 -25.39 -16.55
C LEU A 340 -9.87 -26.43 -15.95
N PRO A 341 -9.55 -27.73 -16.07
CA PRO A 341 -10.36 -28.77 -15.45
C PRO A 341 -10.20 -28.73 -13.93
N PHE A 342 -11.29 -29.05 -13.21
CA PHE A 342 -11.24 -29.17 -11.77
C PHE A 342 -10.47 -30.45 -11.36
N VAL A 343 -9.42 -30.27 -10.56
CA VAL A 343 -8.70 -31.35 -9.90
C VAL A 343 -8.79 -31.13 -8.39
N PRO A 344 -9.26 -32.11 -7.59
CA PRO A 344 -9.30 -31.99 -6.14
C PRO A 344 -7.94 -31.59 -5.58
N VAL A 345 -7.89 -30.59 -4.68
CA VAL A 345 -6.67 -30.07 -4.02
C VAL A 345 -5.68 -29.36 -4.95
N LEU A 346 -5.73 -29.59 -6.27
CA LEU A 346 -4.82 -29.00 -7.26
C LEU A 346 -5.47 -27.95 -8.15
N ASN A 347 -6.75 -27.64 -7.95
CA ASN A 347 -7.40 -26.52 -8.62
C ASN A 347 -6.75 -25.18 -8.17
N PRO A 348 -6.84 -24.13 -9.00
CA PRO A 348 -6.15 -22.86 -8.73
C PRO A 348 -6.49 -22.23 -7.37
N VAL A 349 -7.73 -22.41 -6.88
CA VAL A 349 -8.15 -21.90 -5.57
C VAL A 349 -7.38 -22.57 -4.44
N ASP A 350 -7.37 -23.91 -4.40
CA ASP A 350 -6.65 -24.66 -3.36
C ASP A 350 -5.14 -24.39 -3.37
N VAL A 351 -4.55 -24.38 -4.57
CA VAL A 351 -3.12 -24.07 -4.74
C VAL A 351 -2.82 -22.66 -4.24
N MET A 352 -3.66 -21.68 -4.57
CA MET A 352 -3.44 -20.31 -4.12
C MET A 352 -3.60 -20.14 -2.62
N VAL A 353 -4.57 -20.79 -1.98
CA VAL A 353 -4.71 -20.80 -0.51
C VAL A 353 -3.49 -21.45 0.15
N ALA A 354 -2.95 -22.52 -0.43
CA ALA A 354 -1.72 -23.14 0.05
C ALA A 354 -0.50 -22.22 -0.11
N LEU A 355 -0.37 -21.53 -1.24
CA LEU A 355 0.68 -20.52 -1.47
C LEU A 355 0.54 -19.33 -0.52
N ALA A 356 -0.68 -18.88 -0.22
CA ALA A 356 -0.97 -17.86 0.77
C ALA A 356 -0.48 -18.26 2.16
N ALA A 357 -0.79 -19.49 2.62
CA ALA A 357 -0.25 -20.02 3.86
C ALA A 357 1.29 -20.11 3.84
N GLY A 358 1.86 -20.55 2.72
CA GLY A 358 3.30 -20.67 2.51
C GLY A 358 4.03 -19.33 2.62
N VAL A 359 3.53 -18.29 1.96
CA VAL A 359 4.15 -16.95 2.00
C VAL A 359 4.02 -16.31 3.38
N LEU A 360 2.90 -16.52 4.10
CA LEU A 360 2.74 -16.05 5.48
C LEU A 360 3.77 -16.70 6.41
N LEU A 361 4.04 -18.00 6.24
CA LEU A 361 5.07 -18.71 6.99
C LEU A 361 6.49 -18.25 6.61
N LEU A 362 6.75 -18.01 5.33
CA LEU A 362 8.02 -17.48 4.83
C LEU A 362 8.28 -16.09 5.42
N TRP A 363 7.30 -15.19 5.34
CA TRP A 363 7.36 -13.85 5.91
C TRP A 363 7.59 -13.89 7.43
N ARG A 364 6.82 -14.70 8.16
CA ARG A 364 7.03 -14.92 9.60
C ARG A 364 8.46 -15.36 9.91
N ARG A 365 9.00 -16.33 9.16
CA ARG A 365 10.37 -16.81 9.35
C ARG A 365 11.40 -15.71 9.10
N ALA A 366 11.24 -14.94 8.03
CA ALA A 366 12.15 -13.84 7.71
C ALA A 366 12.16 -12.77 8.81
N VAL A 367 10.99 -12.37 9.31
CA VAL A 367 10.87 -11.38 10.40
C VAL A 367 11.51 -11.88 11.70
N LEU A 368 11.29 -13.15 12.07
CA LEU A 368 11.85 -13.73 13.29
C LEU A 368 13.34 -14.07 13.19
N ALA A 369 13.88 -14.15 11.98
CA ALA A 369 15.30 -14.33 11.73
C ALA A 369 16.08 -13.01 11.70
N ALA A 370 15.41 -11.84 11.80
CA ALA A 370 16.06 -10.54 11.80
C ALA A 370 16.98 -10.37 13.02
N ASP A 371 18.12 -9.68 12.84
CA ASP A 371 19.10 -9.43 13.92
C ASP A 371 18.45 -8.70 15.10
N ALA A 372 17.58 -7.75 14.77
CA ALA A 372 16.71 -7.06 15.73
C ALA A 372 15.26 -7.33 15.35
N VAL A 373 14.59 -8.18 16.14
CA VAL A 373 13.17 -8.49 15.94
C VAL A 373 12.33 -7.20 16.07
N PRO A 374 11.46 -6.89 15.10
CA PRO A 374 10.70 -5.64 15.10
C PRO A 374 9.80 -5.47 16.32
N ALA A 375 9.68 -4.23 16.78
CA ALA A 375 8.66 -3.88 17.78
C ALA A 375 7.25 -4.25 17.27
N GLY A 376 6.47 -4.93 18.11
CA GLY A 376 5.14 -5.43 17.75
C GLY A 376 5.11 -6.86 17.15
N ALA A 377 6.26 -7.48 16.86
CA ALA A 377 6.32 -8.86 16.33
C ALA A 377 6.13 -9.95 17.42
N ALA A 378 5.81 -9.59 18.66
CA ALA A 378 5.68 -10.52 19.78
C ALA A 378 4.64 -11.63 19.54
N LEU A 379 3.53 -11.31 18.85
CA LEU A 379 2.53 -12.30 18.48
C LEU A 379 3.10 -13.36 17.53
N LEU A 380 3.94 -12.96 16.56
CA LEU A 380 4.56 -13.88 15.60
C LEU A 380 5.53 -14.85 16.29
N ALA A 381 6.24 -14.40 17.31
CA ALA A 381 7.12 -15.26 18.12
C ALA A 381 6.34 -16.20 19.05
N SER A 382 5.12 -15.82 19.45
CA SER A 382 4.29 -16.57 20.39
C SER A 382 3.77 -17.89 19.79
N LYS A 383 3.55 -18.90 20.66
CA LYS A 383 2.84 -20.14 20.28
C LYS A 383 1.39 -19.88 19.82
N ARG A 384 0.80 -18.75 20.22
CA ARG A 384 -0.58 -18.36 19.85
C ARG A 384 -0.76 -18.18 18.33
N ILE A 385 0.28 -17.84 17.59
CA ILE A 385 0.21 -17.66 16.12
C ILE A 385 -0.17 -18.94 15.37
N TRP A 386 0.05 -20.11 15.98
CA TRP A 386 -0.33 -21.37 15.35
C TRP A 386 -1.84 -21.59 15.32
N LEU A 387 -2.61 -20.90 16.17
CA LEU A 387 -4.08 -20.98 16.16
C LEU A 387 -4.69 -20.46 14.84
N PRO A 388 -4.43 -19.21 14.40
CA PRO A 388 -4.95 -18.73 13.12
C PRO A 388 -4.40 -19.53 11.92
N ILE A 389 -3.15 -19.99 11.96
CA ILE A 389 -2.59 -20.86 10.91
C ILE A 389 -3.35 -22.20 10.83
N ALA A 390 -3.64 -22.81 11.98
CA ALA A 390 -4.43 -24.04 12.05
C ALA A 390 -5.87 -23.80 11.58
N ALA A 391 -6.48 -22.66 11.93
CA ALA A 391 -7.80 -22.27 11.47
C ALA A 391 -7.85 -22.14 9.94
N LEU A 392 -6.86 -21.48 9.32
CA LEU A 392 -6.74 -21.40 7.86
C LEU A 392 -6.62 -22.79 7.24
N GLY A 393 -5.76 -23.65 7.77
CA GLY A 393 -5.61 -25.02 7.27
C GLY A 393 -6.91 -25.85 7.39
N PHE A 394 -7.63 -25.70 8.49
CA PHE A 394 -8.90 -26.39 8.72
C PHE A 394 -9.99 -25.88 7.77
N VAL A 395 -10.13 -24.56 7.61
CA VAL A 395 -11.07 -23.95 6.67
C VAL A 395 -10.74 -24.37 5.23
N ALA A 396 -9.46 -24.33 4.84
CA ALA A 396 -9.02 -24.77 3.52
C ALA A 396 -9.36 -26.24 3.25
N ALA A 397 -9.14 -27.13 4.22
CA ALA A 397 -9.46 -28.56 4.06
C ALA A 397 -10.96 -28.80 3.88
N ASN A 398 -11.80 -28.12 4.66
CA ASN A 398 -13.26 -28.22 4.51
C ASN A 398 -13.71 -27.64 3.15
N GLY A 399 -13.21 -26.46 2.77
CA GLY A 399 -13.50 -25.86 1.46
C GLY A 399 -13.09 -26.76 0.29
N ALA A 400 -11.93 -27.43 0.40
CA ALA A 400 -11.45 -28.38 -0.60
C ALA A 400 -12.40 -29.56 -0.79
N TRP A 401 -12.92 -30.11 0.31
CA TRP A 401 -13.93 -31.15 0.27
C TRP A 401 -15.24 -30.65 -0.35
N LEU A 402 -15.74 -29.49 0.08
CA LEU A 402 -16.98 -28.91 -0.47
C LEU A 402 -16.90 -28.72 -1.98
N ARG A 403 -15.78 -28.15 -2.47
CA ARG A 403 -15.58 -27.97 -3.92
C ARG A 403 -15.44 -29.30 -4.65
N THR A 404 -14.79 -30.29 -4.03
CA THR A 404 -14.72 -31.64 -4.60
C THR A 404 -16.11 -32.25 -4.77
N ALA A 405 -16.98 -32.12 -3.77
CA ALA A 405 -18.37 -32.58 -3.87
C ALA A 405 -19.17 -31.79 -4.92
N HIS A 406 -18.96 -30.48 -5.00
CA HIS A 406 -19.61 -29.63 -6.01
C HIS A 406 -19.25 -30.07 -7.44
N HIS A 407 -17.96 -30.18 -7.74
CA HIS A 407 -17.48 -30.46 -9.11
C HIS A 407 -17.59 -31.94 -9.51
N LEU A 408 -17.33 -32.88 -8.59
CA LEU A 408 -17.33 -34.32 -8.94
C LEU A 408 -18.67 -35.01 -8.70
N ALA A 409 -19.48 -34.53 -7.75
CA ALA A 409 -20.78 -35.13 -7.44
C ALA A 409 -21.97 -34.25 -7.88
N GLY A 410 -21.71 -33.09 -8.50
CA GLY A 410 -22.75 -32.23 -9.06
C GLY A 410 -23.64 -31.54 -8.02
N VAL A 411 -23.20 -31.44 -6.76
CA VAL A 411 -23.95 -30.76 -5.71
C VAL A 411 -23.89 -29.26 -5.96
N ALA A 412 -25.02 -28.55 -6.03
CA ALA A 412 -25.01 -27.10 -6.29
C ALA A 412 -24.22 -26.33 -5.22
N TRP A 413 -23.49 -25.27 -5.62
CA TRP A 413 -22.71 -24.40 -4.73
C TRP A 413 -23.62 -23.38 -4.02
N GLU A 414 -24.55 -23.89 -3.22
CA GLU A 414 -25.46 -23.11 -2.38
C GLU A 414 -25.36 -23.66 -0.96
N ALA A 415 -25.37 -22.77 0.05
CA ALA A 415 -25.11 -23.17 1.44
C ALA A 415 -26.09 -24.23 1.93
N ASP A 416 -27.39 -24.04 1.69
CA ASP A 416 -28.43 -24.98 2.12
C ASP A 416 -28.31 -26.33 1.41
N THR A 417 -27.99 -26.32 0.11
CA THR A 417 -27.81 -27.52 -0.70
C THR A 417 -26.57 -28.31 -0.31
N LEU A 418 -25.44 -27.63 -0.04
CA LEU A 418 -24.20 -28.28 0.41
C LEU A 418 -24.37 -28.89 1.81
N LEU A 419 -24.95 -28.14 2.74
CA LEU A 419 -25.10 -28.57 4.13
C LEU A 419 -26.19 -29.63 4.30
N GLY A 420 -27.23 -29.62 3.47
CA GLY A 420 -28.29 -30.64 3.48
C GLY A 420 -27.95 -31.93 2.71
N ASN A 421 -26.77 -32.02 2.08
CA ASN A 421 -26.41 -33.16 1.25
C ASN A 421 -25.69 -34.27 2.06
N ALA A 422 -26.28 -35.46 2.10
CA ALA A 422 -25.76 -36.60 2.85
C ALA A 422 -24.33 -37.04 2.46
N LEU A 423 -23.94 -36.90 1.18
CA LEU A 423 -22.57 -37.19 0.73
C LEU A 423 -21.58 -36.19 1.35
N VAL A 424 -21.93 -34.91 1.32
CA VAL A 424 -21.12 -33.82 1.88
C VAL A 424 -20.94 -34.00 3.38
N GLU A 425 -22.04 -34.25 4.10
CA GLU A 425 -22.01 -34.48 5.55
C GLU A 425 -21.11 -35.65 5.94
N THR A 426 -21.27 -36.78 5.23
CA THR A 426 -20.48 -38.00 5.44
C THR A 426 -19.00 -37.75 5.17
N GLY A 427 -18.67 -37.06 4.08
CA GLY A 427 -17.29 -36.74 3.75
C GLY A 427 -16.65 -35.77 4.75
N ILE A 428 -17.41 -34.82 5.32
CA ILE A 428 -16.93 -33.95 6.39
C ILE A 428 -16.55 -34.76 7.63
N ALA A 429 -17.39 -35.73 8.04
CA ALA A 429 -17.11 -36.59 9.19
C ALA A 429 -15.83 -37.45 8.98
N ILE A 430 -15.68 -38.04 7.79
CA ILE A 430 -14.48 -38.80 7.42
C ILE A 430 -13.25 -37.87 7.41
N LEU A 431 -13.36 -36.69 6.77
CA LEU A 431 -12.29 -35.70 6.69
C LEU A 431 -11.82 -35.29 8.09
N TRP A 432 -12.73 -34.92 9.00
CA TRP A 432 -12.38 -34.51 10.35
C TRP A 432 -11.69 -35.63 11.13
N THR A 433 -12.11 -36.88 10.92
CA THR A 433 -11.48 -38.04 11.55
C THR A 433 -10.06 -38.28 11.01
N VAL A 434 -9.85 -38.14 9.70
CA VAL A 434 -8.51 -38.22 9.08
C VAL A 434 -7.60 -37.11 9.56
N ILE A 435 -8.10 -35.87 9.68
CA ILE A 435 -7.36 -34.74 10.23
C ILE A 435 -7.00 -35.03 11.70
N ALA A 436 -7.96 -35.48 12.51
CA ALA A 436 -7.74 -35.82 13.92
C ALA A 436 -6.67 -36.91 14.08
N LEU A 437 -6.77 -38.01 13.33
CA LEU A 437 -5.77 -39.08 13.31
C LEU A 437 -4.40 -38.54 12.91
N THR A 438 -4.31 -37.73 11.86
CA THR A 438 -3.04 -37.14 11.40
C THR A 438 -2.41 -36.27 12.48
N LEU A 439 -3.21 -35.41 13.14
CA LEU A 439 -2.75 -34.58 14.25
C LEU A 439 -2.22 -35.43 15.40
N MET A 440 -2.94 -36.49 15.79
CA MET A 440 -2.55 -37.38 16.89
C MET A 440 -1.28 -38.19 16.57
N VAL A 441 -1.15 -38.71 15.34
CA VAL A 441 0.05 -39.43 14.88
C VAL A 441 1.27 -38.50 14.83
N VAL A 442 1.12 -37.30 14.26
CA VAL A 442 2.20 -36.30 14.24
C VAL A 442 2.55 -35.87 15.65
N ALA A 443 1.56 -35.68 16.53
CA ALA A 443 1.77 -35.33 17.92
C ALA A 443 2.51 -36.41 18.71
N HIS A 444 2.22 -37.69 18.44
CA HIS A 444 2.94 -38.81 19.03
C HIS A 444 4.40 -38.81 18.56
N ARG A 445 4.64 -38.70 17.25
CA ARG A 445 6.00 -38.64 16.66
C ARG A 445 6.82 -37.44 17.14
N ARG A 446 6.17 -36.30 17.43
CA ARG A 446 6.82 -35.08 17.91
C ARG A 446 6.78 -34.91 19.43
N ALA A 447 6.23 -35.88 20.16
CA ALA A 447 6.01 -35.83 21.61
C ALA A 447 5.27 -34.56 22.11
N THR A 448 4.35 -34.02 21.32
CA THR A 448 3.62 -32.77 21.64
C THR A 448 2.21 -33.04 22.16
N ARG A 449 2.01 -33.00 23.48
CA ARG A 449 0.69 -33.26 24.10
C ARG A 449 -0.42 -32.30 23.65
N SER A 450 -0.11 -31.02 23.43
CA SER A 450 -1.11 -30.02 23.00
C SER A 450 -1.70 -30.33 21.62
N LEU A 451 -0.88 -30.84 20.69
CA LEU A 451 -1.31 -31.23 19.36
C LEU A 451 -2.15 -32.52 19.40
N TRP A 452 -1.79 -33.46 20.28
CA TRP A 452 -2.56 -34.69 20.48
C TRP A 452 -3.94 -34.37 21.04
N LEU A 453 -4.03 -33.49 22.05
CA LEU A 453 -5.30 -33.04 22.63
C LEU A 453 -6.17 -32.32 21.60
N ALA A 454 -5.59 -31.49 20.72
CA ALA A 454 -6.34 -30.86 19.64
C ALA A 454 -6.96 -31.90 18.68
N GLY A 455 -6.19 -32.94 18.30
CA GLY A 455 -6.71 -34.05 17.50
C GLY A 455 -7.81 -34.83 18.23
N ALA A 456 -7.62 -35.16 19.51
CA ALA A 456 -8.62 -35.83 20.32
C ALA A 456 -9.91 -35.00 20.48
N SER A 457 -9.79 -33.68 20.64
CA SER A 457 -10.95 -32.77 20.69
C SER A 457 -11.70 -32.74 19.36
N LEU A 458 -11.00 -32.70 18.22
CA LEU A 458 -11.63 -32.78 16.90
C LEU A 458 -12.33 -34.12 16.67
N LEU A 459 -11.71 -35.23 17.11
CA LEU A 459 -12.33 -36.55 17.07
C LEU A 459 -13.60 -36.60 17.92
N GLY A 460 -13.55 -36.07 19.15
CA GLY A 460 -14.72 -35.95 20.02
C GLY A 460 -15.84 -35.12 19.40
N ALA A 461 -15.51 -33.98 18.77
CA ALA A 461 -16.47 -33.16 18.04
C ALA A 461 -17.10 -33.93 16.85
N THR A 462 -16.32 -34.76 16.17
CA THR A 462 -16.81 -35.61 15.08
C THR A 462 -17.80 -36.66 15.59
N VAL A 463 -17.51 -37.30 16.72
CA VAL A 463 -18.44 -38.26 17.35
C VAL A 463 -19.74 -37.58 17.77
N VAL A 464 -19.65 -36.39 18.39
CA VAL A 464 -20.85 -35.61 18.76
C VAL A 464 -21.67 -35.27 17.50
N LYS A 465 -21.02 -34.83 16.42
CA LYS A 465 -21.68 -34.58 15.13
C LYS A 465 -22.42 -35.81 14.60
N LEU A 466 -21.76 -36.98 14.56
CA LEU A 466 -22.35 -38.22 14.08
C LEU A 466 -23.62 -38.59 14.86
N LEU A 467 -23.62 -38.36 16.18
CA LEU A 467 -24.75 -38.70 17.07
C LEU A 467 -25.89 -37.68 17.02
N MET A 468 -25.58 -36.38 16.90
CA MET A 468 -26.58 -35.32 16.99
C MET A 468 -27.13 -34.87 15.64
N VAL A 469 -26.33 -34.92 14.58
CA VAL A 469 -26.70 -34.42 13.25
C VAL A 469 -26.97 -35.60 12.32
N ASP A 470 -25.98 -36.48 12.16
CA ASP A 470 -26.03 -37.52 11.13
C ASP A 470 -27.01 -38.66 11.48
N LEU A 471 -27.41 -38.78 12.77
CA LEU A 471 -28.45 -39.71 13.23
C LEU A 471 -29.87 -39.29 12.80
N TYR A 472 -30.11 -38.01 12.54
CA TYR A 472 -31.41 -37.48 12.10
C TYR A 472 -31.47 -37.18 10.60
N ALA A 473 -30.33 -37.10 9.91
CA ALA A 473 -30.26 -36.90 8.45
C ALA A 473 -30.89 -38.07 7.66
N THR A 474 -31.68 -37.78 6.63
CA THR A 474 -32.54 -38.74 5.92
C THR A 474 -31.80 -39.82 5.09
N GLY A 475 -30.47 -39.72 4.92
CA GLY A 475 -29.66 -40.65 4.13
C GLY A 475 -29.11 -41.86 4.91
N GLY A 476 -29.90 -42.94 5.06
CA GLY A 476 -29.52 -44.12 5.85
C GLY A 476 -28.22 -44.82 5.42
N GLY A 477 -27.91 -44.90 4.11
CA GLY A 477 -26.69 -45.53 3.61
C GLY A 477 -25.41 -44.73 3.89
N ALA A 478 -25.46 -43.41 3.68
CA ALA A 478 -24.34 -42.50 3.92
C ALA A 478 -23.94 -42.52 5.41
N ARG A 479 -24.94 -42.57 6.29
CA ARG A 479 -24.77 -42.73 7.74
C ARG A 479 -24.01 -44.01 8.12
N ILE A 480 -24.37 -45.17 7.55
CA ILE A 480 -23.68 -46.45 7.82
C ILE A 480 -22.20 -46.34 7.44
N ILE A 481 -21.92 -45.78 6.25
CA ILE A 481 -20.55 -45.58 5.76
C ILE A 481 -19.78 -44.67 6.72
N ALA A 482 -20.38 -43.56 7.17
CA ALA A 482 -19.77 -42.64 8.12
C ALA A 482 -19.39 -43.35 9.44
N PHE A 483 -20.32 -44.09 10.06
CA PHE A 483 -20.05 -44.81 11.32
C PHE A 483 -18.97 -45.88 11.17
N ILE A 484 -19.00 -46.66 10.09
CA ILE A 484 -18.00 -47.70 9.82
C ILE A 484 -16.62 -47.07 9.59
N ALA A 485 -16.53 -46.06 8.72
CA ALA A 485 -15.27 -45.40 8.40
C ALA A 485 -14.65 -44.71 9.62
N VAL A 486 -15.45 -43.94 10.36
CA VAL A 486 -14.98 -43.26 11.57
C VAL A 486 -14.61 -44.28 12.66
N GLY A 487 -15.41 -45.32 12.87
CA GLY A 487 -15.12 -46.38 13.83
C GLY A 487 -13.80 -47.11 13.54
N MET A 488 -13.54 -47.45 12.28
CA MET A 488 -12.25 -48.06 11.88
C MET A 488 -11.07 -47.11 12.11
N LEU A 489 -11.21 -45.83 11.77
CA LEU A 489 -10.16 -44.83 12.01
C LEU A 489 -9.90 -44.63 13.51
N MET A 490 -10.93 -44.69 14.37
CA MET A 490 -10.79 -44.61 15.83
C MET A 490 -9.99 -45.79 16.40
N LEU A 491 -10.21 -47.01 15.91
CA LEU A 491 -9.41 -48.18 16.28
C LEU A 491 -7.93 -47.96 15.90
N LEU A 492 -7.68 -47.39 14.72
CA LEU A 492 -6.34 -47.08 14.24
C LEU A 492 -5.63 -46.02 15.11
N VAL A 493 -6.36 -44.99 15.58
CA VAL A 493 -5.83 -44.00 16.53
C VAL A 493 -5.31 -44.68 17.80
N GLY A 494 -6.08 -45.60 18.37
CA GLY A 494 -5.71 -46.33 19.60
C GLY A 494 -4.43 -47.15 19.45
N TYR A 495 -4.15 -47.65 18.24
CA TYR A 495 -2.94 -48.42 17.94
C TYR A 495 -1.73 -47.53 17.57
N LEU A 496 -1.92 -46.51 16.72
CA LEU A 496 -0.81 -45.72 16.16
C LEU A 496 -0.38 -44.51 16.99
N ALA A 497 -1.25 -43.99 17.86
CA ALA A 497 -1.03 -42.68 18.48
C ALA A 497 -1.39 -42.64 19.97
N PRO A 498 -0.73 -43.43 20.83
CA PRO A 498 -0.94 -43.33 22.28
C PRO A 498 -0.51 -41.95 22.80
N LEU A 499 -1.17 -41.50 23.89
CA LEU A 499 -0.95 -40.19 24.49
C LEU A 499 0.51 -40.01 24.93
N PRO A 500 1.22 -38.95 24.47
CA PRO A 500 2.58 -38.68 24.91
C PRO A 500 2.67 -38.45 26.44
N PRO A 501 3.71 -38.96 27.10
CA PRO A 501 3.91 -38.78 28.54
C PRO A 501 4.09 -37.30 28.90
N LYS A 502 3.74 -36.94 30.15
CA LYS A 502 3.87 -35.57 30.66
C LYS A 502 5.33 -35.36 31.06
N VAL A 503 6.05 -34.41 30.42
CA VAL A 503 7.39 -34.02 30.88
C VAL A 503 7.26 -33.37 32.26
N THR A 504 7.83 -34.00 33.28
CA THR A 504 7.89 -33.49 34.66
C THR A 504 9.17 -32.67 34.84
N SER A 505 9.12 -31.66 35.71
CA SER A 505 10.24 -30.72 35.94
C SER A 505 11.54 -31.37 36.43
N ASP A 506 11.48 -32.61 36.95
CA ASP A 506 12.64 -33.38 37.41
C ASP A 506 13.54 -33.89 36.27
N ASP A 507 12.98 -34.19 35.09
CA ASP A 507 13.77 -34.67 33.95
C ASP A 507 14.63 -33.58 33.31
N THR A 508 14.19 -32.31 33.37
CA THR A 508 14.99 -31.15 32.95
C THR A 508 16.22 -30.90 33.83
N LYS A 509 16.18 -31.30 35.12
CA LYS A 509 17.33 -31.17 36.03
C LYS A 509 18.33 -32.32 35.86
N ARG A 510 17.86 -33.54 35.56
CA ARG A 510 18.75 -34.69 35.30
C ARG A 510 19.52 -34.57 33.98
N GLY A 511 18.93 -33.95 32.94
CA GLY A 511 19.59 -33.75 31.65
C GLY A 511 20.62 -32.61 31.60
N ALA A 512 20.64 -31.71 32.59
CA ALA A 512 21.62 -30.62 32.68
C ALA A 512 22.83 -30.95 33.58
N VAL A 513 22.82 -32.14 34.20
CA VAL A 513 23.91 -32.66 35.06
C VAL A 513 24.59 -33.87 34.39
N ALA A 514 24.26 -34.16 33.13
CA ALA A 514 24.88 -35.21 32.31
C ALA A 514 25.76 -34.60 31.22
#